data_AF-A0A158L3E9-F1
#
_entry.id   AF-A0A158L3E9-F1
#
_cell.length_a   1.000
_cell.length_b   1.000
_cell.length_c   1.000
_cell.angle_alpha   90.00
_cell.angle_beta   90.00
_cell.angle_gamma   90.00
#
_symmetry.space_group_name_H-M   'P 1'
#
loop_
_entity.id
_entity.type
_entity.pdbx_description
1 polymer ?
#
loop_
_entity_poly.entity_id
_entity_poly.type
_entity_poly.pdbx_seq_one_letter_code
_entity_poly.pdbx_strand_id
1 'polypeptide(L)'
;MVTIRVDGKTIDYNATAGNLLLRDKAGRATASVFYVADKANARDSAKRPVTFLFNGGPGTGSMFLLMGSIGPKRVRTASPAATPPTPYVLADNPDTLLDRSDLVFIDAVETGLSRPVGRATDKDFWASTRIWTHSTVSSSAI
;
A
#
# COMPACT_ATOMS: atom_id res chain seq x y z
N MET A 1 -13.44 6.38 11.68
CA MET A 1 -12.28 6.95 12.39
C MET A 1 -11.65 5.85 13.24
N VAL A 2 -10.34 5.72 13.20
CA VAL A 2 -9.56 4.69 13.91
C VAL A 2 -8.39 5.39 14.61
N THR A 3 -7.80 4.74 15.61
CA THR A 3 -6.68 5.29 16.38
C THR A 3 -5.52 4.30 16.48
N ILE A 4 -4.31 4.84 16.60
CA ILE A 4 -3.08 4.12 16.93
C ILE A 4 -2.26 4.91 17.97
N ARG A 5 -1.37 4.23 18.70
CA ARG A 5 -0.33 4.86 19.52
C ARG A 5 1.05 4.69 18.91
N VAL A 6 1.76 5.80 18.76
CA VAL A 6 3.15 5.87 18.26
C VAL A 6 3.93 6.79 19.18
N ASP A 7 5.05 6.32 19.73
CA ASP A 7 5.91 7.10 20.65
C ASP A 7 5.15 7.79 21.79
N GLY A 8 4.20 7.08 22.40
CA GLY A 8 3.35 7.59 23.49
C GLY A 8 2.22 8.53 23.06
N LYS A 9 2.21 9.00 21.80
CA LYS A 9 1.18 9.87 21.23
C LYS A 9 0.06 9.06 20.58
N THR A 10 -1.17 9.52 20.74
CA THR A 10 -2.32 8.99 20.00
C THR A 10 -2.44 9.73 18.67
N ILE A 11 -2.58 8.98 17.58
CA ILE A 11 -2.89 9.52 16.25
C ILE A 11 -4.28 9.02 15.86
N ASP A 12 -5.21 9.97 15.71
CA ASP A 12 -6.51 9.71 15.10
C ASP A 12 -6.39 9.79 13.59
N TYR A 13 -6.99 8.85 12.88
CA TYR A 13 -6.90 8.81 11.42
C TYR A 13 -8.15 8.19 10.78
N ASN A 14 -8.29 8.41 9.48
CA ASN A 14 -9.31 7.76 8.65
C ASN A 14 -8.63 6.78 7.70
N ALA A 15 -9.02 5.51 7.82
CA ALA A 15 -8.67 4.46 6.86
C ALA A 15 -9.78 4.36 5.81
N THR A 16 -9.43 4.50 4.54
CA THR A 16 -10.36 4.44 3.41
C THR A 16 -9.88 3.40 2.42
N ALA A 17 -10.66 2.35 2.17
CA ALA A 17 -10.42 1.42 1.08
C ALA A 17 -11.34 1.77 -0.09
N GLY A 18 -10.83 1.71 -1.31
CA GLY A 18 -11.62 2.02 -2.49
C GLY A 18 -10.95 1.61 -3.79
N ASN A 19 -11.64 1.91 -4.90
CA ASN A 19 -11.13 1.70 -6.24
C ASN A 19 -11.17 2.99 -7.04
N LEU A 20 -10.10 3.27 -7.78
CA LEU A 20 -10.03 4.31 -8.80
C LEU A 20 -10.20 3.67 -10.19
N LEU A 21 -11.17 4.16 -10.96
CA LEU A 21 -11.41 3.67 -12.31
C LEU A 21 -10.53 4.45 -13.31
N LEU A 22 -9.53 3.78 -13.88
CA LEU A 22 -8.72 4.32 -14.96
C LEU A 22 -9.46 4.21 -16.30
N ARG A 23 -9.27 5.22 -17.15
CA ARG A 23 -9.88 5.33 -18.46
C ARG A 23 -8.82 5.64 -19.52
N ASP A 24 -9.03 5.15 -20.73
CA ASP A 24 -8.21 5.52 -21.88
C ASP A 24 -8.55 6.92 -22.41
N LYS A 25 -7.82 7.36 -23.45
CA LYS A 25 -8.04 8.67 -24.10
C LYS A 25 -9.42 8.82 -24.72
N ALA A 26 -10.12 7.71 -25.01
CA ALA A 26 -11.49 7.70 -25.52
C ALA A 26 -12.53 7.64 -24.38
N GLY A 27 -12.11 7.71 -23.12
CA GLY A 27 -12.97 7.68 -21.94
C GLY A 27 -13.45 6.29 -21.53
N ARG A 28 -12.99 5.23 -22.19
CA ARG A 28 -13.39 3.85 -21.89
C ARG A 28 -12.64 3.35 -20.68
N ALA A 29 -13.33 2.68 -19.76
CA ALA A 29 -12.70 2.10 -18.58
C ALA A 29 -11.71 1.00 -18.98
N THR A 30 -10.52 1.00 -18.35
CA THR A 30 -9.43 0.06 -18.65
C THR A 30 -8.92 -0.68 -17.41
N ALA A 31 -8.92 -0.05 -16.23
CA ALA A 31 -8.57 -0.73 -14.99
C ALA A 31 -9.34 -0.19 -13.79
N SER A 32 -9.61 -1.07 -12.82
CA SER A 32 -10.07 -0.72 -11.48
C SER A 32 -8.90 -0.90 -10.52
N VAL A 33 -8.30 0.21 -10.10
CA VAL A 33 -7.12 0.22 -9.22
C VAL A 33 -7.56 0.31 -7.76
N PHE A 34 -7.32 -0.75 -6.98
CA PHE A 34 -7.58 -0.75 -5.55
C PHE A 34 -6.54 0.06 -4.79
N TYR A 35 -6.99 0.76 -3.75
CA TYR A 35 -6.12 1.46 -2.82
C TYR A 35 -6.65 1.41 -1.39
N VAL A 36 -5.75 1.58 -0.44
CA VAL A 36 -6.04 1.94 0.95
C VAL A 36 -5.36 3.26 1.25
N ALA A 37 -6.12 4.24 1.74
CA ALA A 37 -5.63 5.56 2.13
C ALA A 37 -5.83 5.76 3.63
N ASP A 38 -4.72 5.96 4.35
CA ASP A 38 -4.69 6.30 5.77
C ASP A 38 -4.31 7.77 5.93
N LYS A 39 -5.28 8.58 6.35
CA LYS A 39 -5.13 10.02 6.51
C LYS A 39 -5.20 10.42 7.97
N ALA A 40 -4.15 11.04 8.49
CA ALA A 40 -4.12 11.52 9.87
C ALA A 40 -5.05 12.74 10.05
N ASN A 41 -5.82 12.75 11.14
CA ASN A 41 -6.71 13.84 11.51
C ASN A 41 -5.93 14.92 12.30
N ALA A 42 -4.95 15.54 11.63
CA ALA A 42 -4.12 16.59 12.22
C ALA A 42 -4.66 18.00 11.94
N ARG A 43 -4.41 18.96 12.84
CA ARG A 43 -4.80 20.38 12.67
C ARG A 43 -4.25 20.99 11.37
N ASP A 44 -3.02 20.66 11.00
CA ASP A 44 -2.36 21.14 9.78
C ASP A 44 -2.45 20.14 8.61
N SER A 45 -3.56 19.39 8.50
CA SER A 45 -3.73 18.34 7.48
C SER A 45 -3.44 18.80 6.04
N ALA A 46 -3.68 20.06 5.70
CA ALA A 46 -3.41 20.61 4.37
C ALA A 46 -1.91 20.71 4.01
N LYS A 47 -1.01 20.66 5.00
CA LYS A 47 0.45 20.78 4.81
C LYS A 47 1.18 19.44 4.91
N ARG A 48 0.47 18.36 5.25
CA ARG A 48 1.07 17.04 5.41
C ARG A 48 1.43 16.46 4.04
N PRO A 49 2.64 15.91 3.86
CA PRO A 49 2.97 15.21 2.64
C PRO A 49 2.13 13.93 2.51
N VAL A 50 1.94 13.48 1.27
CA VAL A 50 1.30 12.21 0.94
C VAL A 50 2.37 11.26 0.41
N THR A 51 2.47 10.07 0.99
CA THR A 51 3.37 9.01 0.55
C THR A 51 2.59 7.94 -0.20
N PHE A 52 2.91 7.74 -1.47
CA PHE A 52 2.35 6.67 -2.29
C PHE A 52 3.25 5.44 -2.22
N LEU A 53 2.65 4.29 -1.93
CA LEU A 53 3.35 3.03 -1.68
C LEU A 53 2.87 1.97 -2.66
N PHE A 54 3.83 1.40 -3.37
CA PHE A 54 3.63 0.30 -4.31
C PHE A 54 4.50 -0.86 -3.86
N ASN A 55 3.92 -2.05 -3.76
CA ASN A 55 4.73 -3.22 -3.49
C ASN A 55 5.47 -3.68 -4.76
N GLY A 56 6.65 -4.27 -4.56
CA GLY A 56 7.49 -4.77 -5.65
C GLY A 56 7.17 -6.20 -6.06
N GLY A 57 8.00 -6.72 -6.98
CA GLY A 57 7.82 -8.04 -7.60
C GLY A 57 6.60 -8.09 -8.53
N PRO A 58 6.57 -9.01 -9.51
CA PRO A 58 5.36 -9.22 -10.30
C PRO A 58 4.27 -9.90 -9.45
N GLY A 59 3.05 -9.40 -9.52
CA GLY A 59 1.86 -10.05 -8.95
C GLY A 59 1.57 -9.80 -7.46
N THR A 60 2.41 -9.05 -6.74
CA THR A 60 2.23 -8.88 -5.29
C THR A 60 1.48 -7.60 -4.95
N GLY A 61 0.38 -7.70 -4.20
CA GLY A 61 -0.39 -6.55 -3.72
C GLY A 61 0.33 -5.74 -2.64
N SER A 62 -0.16 -4.53 -2.39
CA SER A 62 0.34 -3.58 -1.38
C SER A 62 0.11 -4.01 0.07
N MET A 63 -0.64 -5.10 0.29
CA MET A 63 -0.95 -5.65 1.62
C MET A 63 0.30 -5.91 2.49
N PHE A 64 1.42 -6.32 1.89
CA PHE A 64 2.67 -6.53 2.63
C PHE A 64 3.23 -5.22 3.21
N LEU A 65 3.08 -4.12 2.50
CA LEU A 65 3.47 -2.80 3.01
C LEU A 65 2.49 -2.30 4.07
N LEU A 66 1.19 -2.53 3.82
CA LEU A 66 0.10 -2.10 4.70
C LEU A 66 0.12 -2.79 6.06
N MET A 67 0.31 -4.11 6.10
CA MET A 67 0.19 -4.90 7.34
C MET A 67 1.48 -5.58 7.79
N GLY A 68 2.52 -5.58 6.96
CA GLY A 68 3.81 -6.20 7.25
C GLY A 68 4.96 -5.22 7.41
N SER A 69 4.76 -3.93 7.12
CA SER A 69 5.84 -2.93 7.09
C SER A 69 5.43 -1.61 7.76
N ILE A 70 5.08 -0.57 6.99
CA ILE A 70 4.96 0.83 7.45
C ILE A 70 3.52 1.30 7.71
N GLY A 71 2.50 0.48 7.44
CA GLY A 71 1.11 0.88 7.69
C GLY A 71 0.78 1.08 9.18
N PRO A 72 -0.37 1.70 9.51
CA PRO A 72 -0.70 2.12 10.87
C PRO A 72 -0.80 0.95 11.86
N LYS A 73 -1.25 -0.21 11.38
CA LYS A 73 -1.31 -1.45 12.15
C LYS A 73 -0.59 -2.54 11.38
N ARG A 74 0.07 -3.43 12.11
CA ARG A 74 0.77 -4.59 11.54
C ARG A 74 0.37 -5.89 12.20
N VAL A 75 0.55 -6.99 11.48
CA VAL A 75 0.40 -8.33 12.04
C VAL A 75 1.53 -8.56 13.05
N ARG A 76 1.18 -8.97 14.27
CA ARG A 76 2.18 -9.43 15.24
C ARG A 76 2.81 -10.71 14.74
N THR A 77 4.13 -10.67 14.58
CA THR A 77 4.95 -11.83 14.23
C THR A 77 5.71 -12.32 15.45
N ALA A 78 6.04 -13.61 15.48
CA ALA A 78 6.87 -14.21 16.53
C ALA A 78 8.37 -13.97 16.32
N SER A 79 8.74 -13.01 15.46
CA SER A 79 10.11 -12.78 14.99
C SER A 79 11.13 -12.79 16.14
N PRO A 80 12.24 -13.56 16.02
CA PRO A 80 12.70 -14.24 14.80
C PRO A 80 12.10 -15.64 14.57
N ALA A 81 11.24 -16.13 15.46
CA ALA A 81 10.60 -17.44 15.30
C ALA A 81 9.49 -17.42 14.24
N ALA A 82 9.12 -18.61 13.76
CA ALA A 82 8.00 -18.78 12.86
C ALA A 82 6.70 -18.30 13.53
N THR A 83 5.94 -17.47 12.81
CA THR A 83 4.64 -17.02 13.30
C THR A 83 3.66 -18.19 13.20
N PRO A 84 2.96 -18.56 14.28
CA PRO A 84 1.99 -19.66 14.24
C PRO A 84 0.86 -19.38 13.25
N PRO A 85 0.14 -20.42 12.80
CA PRO A 85 -1.06 -20.22 11.98
C PRO A 85 -2.14 -19.44 12.76
N THR A 86 -3.18 -19.03 12.04
CA THR A 86 -4.35 -18.29 12.55
C THR A 86 -4.81 -18.74 13.96
N PRO A 87 -5.23 -17.82 14.85
CA PRO A 87 -5.59 -16.42 14.61
C PRO A 87 -4.42 -15.42 14.64
N TYR A 88 -4.35 -14.56 13.61
CA TYR A 88 -3.41 -13.44 13.57
C TYR A 88 -3.93 -12.24 14.36
N VAL A 89 -3.03 -11.57 15.09
CA VAL A 89 -3.36 -10.37 15.88
C VAL A 89 -2.79 -9.14 15.19
N LEU A 90 -3.63 -8.13 14.94
CA LEU A 90 -3.18 -6.80 14.54
C LEU A 90 -2.81 -5.98 15.77
N ALA A 91 -1.67 -5.30 15.72
CA ALA A 91 -1.23 -4.36 16.73
C ALA A 91 -0.87 -3.02 16.08
N ASP A 92 -0.89 -1.95 16.88
CA ASP A 92 -0.37 -0.65 16.46
C ASP A 92 1.08 -0.81 16.02
N ASN A 93 1.43 -0.15 14.92
CA ASN A 93 2.76 -0.21 14.37
C ASN A 93 3.59 0.98 14.86
N PRO A 94 4.57 0.79 15.75
CA PRO A 94 5.42 1.88 16.22
C PRO A 94 6.29 2.44 15.08
N ASP A 95 6.52 1.65 14.02
CA ASP A 95 7.37 2.02 12.88
C ASP A 95 6.56 2.61 11.71
N THR A 96 5.30 3.00 11.95
CA THR A 96 4.47 3.60 10.90
C THR A 96 4.98 4.96 10.48
N LEU A 97 4.82 5.30 9.19
CA LEU A 97 5.09 6.64 8.68
C LEU A 97 3.92 7.63 8.87
N LEU A 98 2.80 7.18 9.46
CA LEU A 98 1.60 8.00 9.62
C LEU A 98 1.80 9.21 10.55
N ASP A 99 2.82 9.23 11.41
CA ASP A 99 3.17 10.43 12.17
C ASP A 99 3.72 11.55 11.25
N ARG A 100 4.38 11.18 10.14
CA ARG A 100 5.04 12.12 9.21
C ARG A 100 4.24 12.44 7.95
N SER A 101 3.52 11.48 7.37
CA SER A 101 2.78 11.65 6.11
C SER A 101 1.43 10.92 6.14
N ASP A 102 0.54 11.30 5.23
CA ASP A 102 -0.63 10.47 4.93
C ASP A 102 -0.21 9.37 3.94
N LEU A 103 -0.74 8.16 4.10
CA LEU A 103 -0.26 6.98 3.38
C LEU A 103 -1.29 6.51 2.37
N VAL A 104 -0.87 6.23 1.15
CA VAL A 104 -1.72 5.65 0.11
C VAL A 104 -1.05 4.40 -0.45
N PHE A 105 -1.59 3.25 -0.08
CA PHE A 105 -1.17 1.93 -0.56
C PHE A 105 -1.93 1.61 -1.84
N ILE A 106 -1.20 1.34 -2.92
CA ILE A 106 -1.79 1.12 -4.24
C ILE A 106 -1.39 -0.26 -4.75
N ASP A 107 -2.40 -1.02 -5.15
CA ASP A 107 -2.19 -2.25 -5.89
C ASP A 107 -2.00 -1.90 -7.38
N ALA A 108 -0.86 -2.28 -7.96
CA ALA A 108 -0.67 -2.20 -9.41
C ALA A 108 -1.75 -3.05 -10.12
N VAL A 109 -2.06 -2.73 -11.38
CA VAL A 109 -3.04 -3.53 -12.14
C VAL A 109 -2.55 -4.98 -12.20
N GLU A 110 -3.46 -5.94 -11.93
CA GLU A 110 -3.22 -7.39 -11.77
C GLU A 110 -2.66 -7.84 -10.42
N THR A 111 -2.37 -6.94 -9.49
CA THR A 111 -1.93 -7.32 -8.14
C THR A 111 -3.02 -7.07 -7.10
N GLY A 112 -3.01 -7.85 -6.02
CA GLY A 112 -3.95 -7.69 -4.91
C GLY A 112 -5.41 -7.66 -5.37
N LEU A 113 -6.09 -6.53 -5.15
CA LEU A 113 -7.49 -6.31 -5.51
C LEU A 113 -7.69 -5.43 -6.76
N SER A 114 -6.60 -5.06 -7.44
CA SER A 114 -6.63 -4.33 -8.71
C SER A 114 -6.83 -5.27 -9.91
N ARG A 115 -7.61 -4.84 -10.90
CA ARG A 115 -7.95 -5.67 -12.08
C ARG A 115 -8.17 -4.84 -13.35
N PRO A 116 -7.80 -5.36 -14.54
CA PRO A 116 -8.30 -4.82 -15.80
C PRO A 116 -9.83 -4.87 -15.85
N VAL A 117 -10.43 -3.95 -16.59
CA VAL A 117 -11.88 -3.91 -16.80
C VAL A 117 -12.21 -3.51 -18.25
N GLY A 118 -13.47 -3.69 -18.63
CA GLY A 118 -13.93 -3.36 -19.97
C GLY A 118 -13.36 -4.33 -20.99
N ARG A 119 -12.67 -3.80 -22.01
CA ARG A 119 -12.00 -4.61 -23.05
C ARG A 119 -10.51 -4.82 -22.80
N ALA A 120 -9.96 -4.18 -21.78
CA ALA A 120 -8.56 -4.35 -21.42
C ALA A 120 -8.34 -5.73 -20.77
N THR A 121 -7.15 -6.26 -20.97
CA THR A 121 -6.68 -7.56 -20.48
C THR A 121 -5.38 -7.36 -19.73
N ASP A 122 -4.95 -8.38 -18.99
CA ASP A 122 -3.67 -8.36 -18.27
C ASP A 122 -2.49 -8.01 -19.21
N LYS A 123 -2.52 -8.52 -20.44
CA LYS A 123 -1.49 -8.25 -21.46
C LYS A 123 -1.29 -6.76 -21.74
N ASP A 124 -2.33 -5.94 -21.57
CA ASP A 124 -2.26 -4.50 -21.78
C ASP A 124 -1.47 -3.77 -20.68
N PHE A 125 -1.24 -4.42 -19.53
CA PHE A 125 -0.51 -3.87 -18.38
C PHE A 125 0.83 -4.57 -18.11
N TRP A 126 1.13 -5.69 -18.77
CA TRP A 126 2.41 -6.43 -18.64
C TRP A 126 3.67 -5.67 -19.06
N ALA A 127 3.54 -4.57 -19.82
CA ALA A 127 4.69 -3.70 -20.10
C ALA A 127 5.26 -3.06 -18.82
N SER A 128 4.44 -2.91 -17.77
CA SER A 128 4.92 -2.48 -16.45
C SER A 128 5.81 -3.53 -15.78
N THR A 129 5.61 -4.82 -16.07
CA THR A 129 6.44 -5.94 -15.59
C THR A 129 7.88 -5.88 -16.13
N ARG A 130 8.11 -5.26 -17.31
CA ARG A 130 9.46 -5.07 -17.87
C ARG A 130 10.30 -4.02 -17.14
N ILE A 131 9.69 -3.06 -16.46
CA ILE A 131 10.41 -2.09 -15.61
C ILE A 131 11.00 -2.79 -14.38
N TRP A 132 10.29 -3.80 -13.86
CA TRP A 132 10.70 -4.55 -12.67
C TRP A 132 11.73 -5.65 -12.94
N THR A 133 11.83 -6.18 -14.17
CA THR A 133 12.83 -7.21 -14.52
C THR A 133 14.21 -6.66 -14.90
N HIS A 134 14.35 -5.36 -15.16
CA HIS A 134 15.65 -4.72 -15.45
C HIS A 134 16.17 -3.86 -14.30
N SER A 135 15.49 -3.83 -13.17
CA SER A 135 16.00 -3.21 -11.93
C SER A 135 16.96 -4.15 -11.22
N THR A 136 18.07 -4.51 -11.87
CA THR A 136 19.27 -4.97 -11.16
C THR A 136 19.71 -3.80 -10.28
N VAL A 137 19.54 -3.95 -8.97
CA VAL A 137 20.22 -3.09 -7.99
C VAL A 137 21.71 -3.34 -8.19
N SER A 138 22.40 -2.40 -8.82
CA SER A 138 23.85 -2.31 -8.70
C SER A 138 24.14 -1.88 -7.25
N SER A 139 24.31 -2.86 -6.36
CA SER A 139 24.97 -2.59 -5.09
C SER A 139 26.47 -2.45 -5.38
N SER A 140 26.91 -1.23 -5.59
CA SER A 140 28.32 -0.88 -5.34
C SER A 140 28.35 -0.31 -3.92
N ALA A 141 28.72 -1.15 -2.97
CA ALA A 141 29.13 -0.71 -1.65
C ALA A 141 30.60 -0.24 -1.74
N ILE A 142 30.87 0.87 -1.05
CA ILE A 142 32.18 1.50 -0.79
C ILE A 142 32.76 2.30 -1.98
#